data_AF-A0A950RKS0-F1
#
_entry.id   AF-A0A950RKS0-F1
#
_cell.length_a   1.000
_cell.length_b   1.000
_cell.length_c   1.000
_cell.angle_alpha   90.00
_cell.angle_beta   90.00
_cell.angle_gamma   90.00
#
_symmetry.space_group_name_H-M   'P 1'
#
loop_
_entity.id
_entity.type
_entity.pdbx_description
1 polymer ?
#
loop_
_entity_poly.entity_id
_entity_poly.type
_entity_poly.pdbx_seq_one_letter_code
_entity_poly.pdbx_strand_id
1 'polypeptide(L)'
;MRAWKRGIWAAAALSVWLLAGARASAASVRYHYAASDSCGHLRLMSDGPGGAPRERLTWFGLVREADPGPPRPNQLVTFRHPFTGRPVIVPLHLPEGTPRMEYRTTRVIYDYGSYAVEVQFLSDGSVDVIYNSGLLRAL
;
A
#
# COMPACT_ATOMS: atom_id res chain seq x y z
N MET A 1 -19.36 -33.89 38.37
CA MET A 1 -20.04 -32.81 37.62
C MET A 1 -19.31 -31.45 37.59
N ARG A 2 -18.07 -31.29 38.10
CA ARG A 2 -17.33 -30.00 38.09
C ARG A 2 -16.33 -29.79 36.94
N ALA A 3 -15.98 -30.85 36.19
CA ALA A 3 -14.98 -30.77 35.12
C ALA A 3 -15.50 -30.17 33.81
N TRP A 4 -16.81 -30.28 33.53
CA TRP A 4 -17.40 -29.83 32.26
C TRP A 4 -17.41 -28.30 32.13
N LYS A 5 -17.65 -27.57 33.23
CA LYS A 5 -17.74 -26.10 33.18
C LYS A 5 -16.41 -25.43 32.76
N ARG A 6 -15.25 -26.07 32.94
CA ARG A 6 -13.93 -25.50 32.60
C ARG A 6 -13.61 -25.53 31.11
N GLY A 7 -14.11 -26.52 30.36
CA GLY A 7 -13.88 -26.63 28.92
C GLY A 7 -14.62 -25.56 28.10
N ILE A 8 -15.79 -25.13 28.57
CA ILE A 8 -16.63 -24.14 27.88
C ILE A 8 -15.99 -22.75 27.90
N TRP A 9 -15.35 -22.35 29.00
CA TRP A 9 -14.67 -21.06 29.10
C TRP A 9 -13.39 -21.00 28.25
N ALA A 10 -12.65 -22.10 28.14
CA ALA A 10 -11.45 -22.17 27.30
C ALA A 10 -11.78 -22.07 25.81
N ALA A 11 -12.86 -22.71 25.36
CA ALA A 11 -13.33 -22.61 23.98
C ALA A 11 -13.84 -21.20 23.63
N ALA A 12 -14.53 -20.53 24.57
CA ALA A 12 -15.00 -19.15 24.40
C ALA A 12 -13.83 -18.14 24.30
N ALA A 13 -12.78 -18.30 25.12
CA ALA A 13 -11.60 -17.43 25.05
C ALA A 13 -10.82 -17.60 23.73
N LEU A 14 -10.67 -18.85 23.24
CA LEU A 14 -10.00 -19.13 21.97
C LEU A 14 -10.78 -18.56 20.76
N SER A 15 -12.12 -18.66 20.79
CA SER A 15 -12.97 -18.13 19.72
C SER A 15 -13.05 -16.60 19.72
N VAL A 16 -13.00 -15.95 20.89
CA VAL A 16 -12.83 -14.48 20.96
C VAL A 16 -11.46 -14.04 20.44
N TRP A 17 -10.37 -14.79 20.72
CA TRP A 17 -9.04 -14.48 20.17
C TRP A 17 -8.96 -14.70 18.65
N LEU A 18 -9.55 -15.78 18.14
CA LEU A 18 -9.61 -16.07 16.69
C LEU A 18 -10.50 -15.07 15.95
N LEU A 19 -11.58 -14.57 16.56
CA LEU A 19 -12.43 -13.52 15.99
C LEU A 19 -11.82 -12.11 16.12
N ALA A 20 -11.04 -11.83 17.17
CA ALA A 20 -10.33 -10.57 17.34
C ALA A 20 -9.13 -10.44 16.38
N GLY A 21 -8.47 -11.54 16.03
CA GLY A 21 -7.40 -11.54 15.01
C GLY A 21 -7.89 -11.34 13.57
N ALA A 22 -9.20 -11.43 13.31
CA ALA A 22 -9.75 -11.47 11.96
C ALA A 22 -10.06 -10.10 11.32
N ARG A 23 -9.78 -8.96 11.96
CA ARG A 23 -10.22 -7.65 11.43
C ARG A 23 -9.17 -6.56 11.48
N ALA A 24 -8.22 -6.61 10.55
CA ALA A 24 -7.74 -5.41 9.90
C ALA A 24 -7.53 -5.74 8.42
N SER A 25 -8.59 -5.60 7.62
CA SER A 25 -8.45 -5.58 6.16
C SER A 25 -7.53 -4.44 5.80
N ALA A 26 -6.27 -4.74 5.47
CA ALA A 26 -5.39 -3.74 4.90
C ALA A 26 -5.92 -3.39 3.51
N ALA A 27 -6.57 -2.23 3.37
CA ALA A 27 -6.91 -1.73 2.05
C ALA A 27 -5.63 -1.14 1.45
N SER A 28 -5.20 -1.71 0.32
CA SER A 28 -4.06 -1.19 -0.42
C SER A 28 -4.49 -0.75 -1.80
N VAL A 29 -4.07 0.44 -2.19
CA VAL A 29 -4.31 1.01 -3.52
C VAL A 29 -2.97 1.15 -4.20
N ARG A 30 -2.85 0.62 -5.42
CA ARG A 30 -1.64 0.73 -6.22
C ARG A 30 -1.89 1.54 -7.48
N TYR A 31 -0.95 2.44 -7.76
CA TYR A 31 -0.88 3.24 -8.98
C TYR A 31 0.43 2.97 -9.69
N HIS A 32 0.36 2.59 -10.97
CA HIS A 32 1.53 2.30 -11.79
C HIS A 32 1.88 3.51 -12.66
N TYR A 33 3.13 3.95 -12.61
CA TYR A 33 3.63 5.09 -13.35
C TYR A 33 4.80 4.69 -14.23
N ALA A 34 4.76 5.05 -15.51
CA ALA A 34 5.86 4.85 -16.43
C ALA A 34 6.49 6.19 -16.82
N ALA A 35 7.78 6.18 -17.15
CA ALA A 35 8.46 7.36 -17.67
C ALA A 35 7.80 7.82 -18.99
N SER A 36 7.40 9.09 -19.05
CA SER A 36 6.85 9.71 -20.26
C SER A 36 7.92 10.38 -21.12
N ASP A 37 9.02 10.82 -20.50
CA ASP A 37 10.12 11.50 -21.16
C ASP A 37 11.45 11.31 -20.40
N SER A 38 12.52 11.90 -20.95
CA SER A 38 13.86 11.90 -20.35
C SER A 38 14.02 12.89 -19.20
N CYS A 39 13.09 13.82 -19.00
CA CYS A 39 13.12 14.83 -17.95
C CYS A 39 12.64 14.27 -16.60
N GLY A 40 12.15 13.04 -16.58
CA GLY A 40 11.68 12.36 -15.37
C GLY A 40 10.20 12.56 -15.10
N HIS A 41 9.43 13.09 -16.06
CA HIS A 41 7.98 13.09 -15.94
C HIS A 41 7.46 11.66 -16.05
N LEU A 42 6.45 11.40 -15.24
CA LEU A 42 5.78 10.11 -15.17
C LEU A 42 4.34 10.24 -15.68
N ARG A 43 3.89 9.23 -16.41
CA ARG A 43 2.50 9.07 -16.84
C ARG A 43 1.87 7.90 -16.08
N LEU A 44 0.69 8.14 -15.52
CA LEU A 44 -0.13 7.09 -14.91
C LEU A 44 -0.57 6.11 -16.00
N MET A 45 -0.30 4.83 -15.79
CA MET A 45 -0.66 3.75 -16.70
C MET A 45 -2.00 3.12 -16.30
N SER A 46 -2.75 2.68 -17.32
CA SER A 46 -4.05 2.04 -17.17
C SER A 46 -3.96 0.52 -17.24
N ASP A 47 -3.30 -0.07 -16.25
CA ASP A 47 -2.98 -1.51 -16.28
C ASP A 47 -3.99 -2.38 -15.49
N GLY A 48 -5.08 -1.78 -14.99
CA GLY A 48 -6.12 -2.48 -14.25
C GLY A 48 -7.13 -3.23 -15.15
N PRO A 49 -7.85 -4.24 -14.62
CA PRO A 49 -8.93 -4.93 -15.33
C PRO A 49 -9.94 -3.94 -15.92
N GLY A 50 -10.20 -4.03 -17.23
CA GLY A 50 -11.09 -3.10 -17.93
C GLY A 50 -10.46 -1.76 -18.34
N GLY A 51 -9.12 -1.64 -18.33
CA GLY A 51 -8.42 -0.40 -18.66
C GLY A 51 -8.50 0.65 -17.55
N ALA A 52 -8.80 0.22 -16.32
CA ALA A 52 -8.84 1.11 -15.18
C ALA A 52 -7.41 1.57 -14.80
N PRO A 53 -7.19 2.86 -14.51
CA PRO A 53 -5.90 3.40 -14.05
C PRO A 53 -5.47 2.95 -12.65
N ARG A 54 -6.15 1.96 -12.06
CA ARG A 54 -6.08 1.67 -10.63
C ARG A 54 -6.43 0.23 -10.30
N GLU A 55 -5.69 -0.34 -9.37
CA GLU A 55 -6.05 -1.56 -8.67
C GLU A 55 -6.23 -1.25 -7.18
N ARG A 56 -7.47 -1.28 -6.69
CA ARG A 56 -7.75 -1.33 -5.25
C ARG A 56 -7.77 -2.80 -4.85
N LEU A 57 -6.82 -3.20 -4.02
CA LEU A 57 -6.77 -4.51 -3.40
C LEU A 57 -7.55 -4.45 -2.08
N THR A 58 -8.70 -5.11 -2.05
CA THR A 58 -9.52 -5.33 -0.84
C THR A 58 -9.44 -6.81 -0.44
N TRP A 59 -9.78 -7.12 0.82
CA TRP A 59 -9.84 -8.49 1.36
C TRP A 59 -8.52 -9.28 1.20
N PHE A 60 -7.46 -8.89 1.92
CA PHE A 60 -6.14 -9.54 1.84
C PHE A 60 -5.57 -9.63 0.40
N GLY A 61 -5.93 -8.70 -0.48
CA GLY A 61 -5.51 -8.70 -1.88
C GLY A 61 -6.24 -9.68 -2.80
N LEU A 62 -7.31 -10.33 -2.33
CA LEU A 62 -8.11 -11.27 -3.11
C LEU A 62 -9.12 -10.58 -4.03
N VAL A 63 -9.53 -9.35 -3.71
CA VAL A 63 -10.53 -8.62 -4.50
C VAL A 63 -9.85 -7.40 -5.13
N ARG A 64 -9.88 -7.31 -6.45
CA ARG A 64 -9.44 -6.15 -7.24
C ARG A 64 -10.67 -5.34 -7.62
N GLU A 65 -10.79 -4.14 -7.10
CA GLU A 65 -11.89 -3.23 -7.42
C GLU A 65 -11.35 -2.01 -8.17
N ALA A 66 -12.08 -1.56 -9.19
CA ALA A 66 -11.81 -0.29 -9.85
C ALA A 66 -12.30 0.82 -8.93
N ASP A 67 -11.44 1.77 -8.59
CA ASP A 67 -11.79 2.88 -7.71
C ASP A 67 -11.85 4.19 -8.53
N PRO A 68 -12.95 4.95 -8.45
CA PRO A 68 -13.37 5.90 -9.47
C PRO A 68 -12.55 7.20 -9.57
N GLY A 69 -11.55 7.43 -8.71
CA GLY A 69 -10.78 8.67 -8.68
C GLY A 69 -9.28 8.49 -8.93
N PRO A 70 -8.65 9.32 -9.79
CA PRO A 70 -7.19 9.45 -9.77
C PRO A 70 -6.74 9.94 -8.38
N PRO A 71 -5.51 9.60 -7.95
CA PRO A 71 -4.98 10.16 -6.71
C PRO A 71 -4.93 11.68 -6.89
N ARG A 72 -5.30 12.44 -5.85
CA ARG A 72 -5.14 13.90 -5.83
C ARG A 72 -3.81 14.20 -5.15
N PRO A 73 -2.68 14.20 -5.88
CA PRO A 73 -1.39 14.44 -5.25
C PRO A 73 -1.40 15.82 -4.59
N ASN A 74 -0.87 15.89 -3.37
CA ASN A 74 -0.61 17.15 -2.68
C ASN A 74 0.88 17.51 -2.72
N GLN A 75 1.73 16.59 -3.20
CA GLN A 75 3.17 16.78 -3.30
C GLN A 75 3.74 16.14 -4.57
N LEU A 76 4.80 16.75 -5.12
CA LEU A 76 5.63 16.18 -6.18
C LEU A 76 7.00 15.89 -5.59
N VAL A 77 7.38 14.61 -5.52
CA VAL A 77 8.65 14.19 -4.93
C VAL A 77 9.57 13.68 -6.03
N THR A 78 10.78 14.22 -6.08
CA THR A 78 11.79 13.80 -7.05
C THR A 78 12.70 12.74 -6.44
N PHE A 79 12.81 11.60 -7.11
CA PHE A 79 13.71 10.53 -6.72
C PHE A 79 14.75 10.28 -7.81
N ARG A 80 15.88 9.69 -7.43
CA ARG A 80 16.79 9.07 -8.39
C ARG A 80 16.45 7.59 -8.49
N HIS A 81 16.01 7.16 -9.67
CA HIS A 81 15.58 5.80 -9.89
C HIS A 81 16.77 4.82 -9.79
N PRO A 82 16.71 3.79 -8.92
CA PRO A 82 17.88 2.96 -8.60
C PRO A 82 18.39 2.14 -9.78
N PHE A 83 17.51 1.68 -10.68
CA PHE A 83 17.90 0.89 -11.85
C PHE A 83 18.37 1.72 -13.05
N THR A 84 17.68 2.81 -13.39
CA THR A 84 18.00 3.62 -14.57
C THR A 84 18.94 4.78 -14.27
N GLY A 85 19.13 5.12 -12.99
CA GLY A 85 19.94 6.26 -12.54
C GLY A 85 19.36 7.64 -12.86
N ARG A 86 18.18 7.70 -13.49
CA ARG A 86 17.51 8.92 -13.96
C ARG A 86 16.66 9.56 -12.85
N PRO A 87 16.46 10.88 -12.87
CA PRO A 87 15.47 11.51 -12.01
C PRO A 87 14.07 11.07 -12.42
N VAL A 88 13.18 10.87 -11.45
CA VAL A 88 11.75 10.62 -11.65
C VAL A 88 10.94 11.49 -10.69
N ILE A 89 9.90 12.14 -11.19
CA ILE A 89 9.01 13.01 -10.41
C ILE A 89 7.72 12.23 -10.13
N VAL A 90 7.55 11.83 -8.88
CA VAL A 90 6.44 11.00 -8.44
C VAL A 90 5.38 11.86 -7.76
N PRO A 91 4.14 11.90 -8.27
CA PRO A 91 3.04 12.57 -7.60
C PRO A 91 2.53 11.74 -6.42
N LEU A 92 2.62 12.29 -5.21
CA LEU A 92 2.22 11.63 -3.97
C LEU A 92 1.11 12.39 -3.26
N HIS A 93 0.21 11.64 -2.62
CA HIS A 93 -0.74 12.16 -1.64
C HIS A 93 -0.28 11.75 -0.24
N LEU A 94 0.49 12.62 0.42
CA LEU A 94 1.04 12.35 1.75
C LEU A 94 0.13 12.94 2.85
N PRO A 95 -0.24 12.17 3.88
CA PRO A 95 -0.95 12.70 5.04
C PRO A 95 -0.17 13.83 5.75
N GLU A 96 -0.90 14.65 6.52
CA GLU A 96 -0.28 15.61 7.43
C GLU A 96 0.53 14.92 8.53
N GLY A 97 1.54 15.61 9.06
CA GLY A 97 2.47 15.09 10.06
C GLY A 97 3.80 14.65 9.46
N THR A 98 4.72 14.23 10.33
CA THR A 98 6.06 13.78 9.92
C THR A 98 6.08 12.25 9.85
N PRO A 99 6.24 11.64 8.66
CA PRO A 99 6.38 10.20 8.56
C PRO A 99 7.75 9.75 9.08
N ARG A 100 7.81 8.51 9.55
CA ARG A 100 9.07 7.77 9.61
C ARG A 100 9.42 7.32 8.20
N MET A 101 10.55 7.79 7.68
CA MET A 101 11.03 7.38 6.36
C MET A 101 11.93 6.16 6.46
N GLU A 102 11.67 5.17 5.61
CA GLU A 102 12.50 3.99 5.46
C GLU A 102 12.96 3.85 4.01
N TYR A 103 14.27 3.72 3.82
CA TYR A 103 14.89 3.56 2.51
C TYR A 103 15.35 2.12 2.36
N ARG A 104 14.88 1.45 1.30
CA ARG A 104 15.36 0.14 0.86
C ARG A 104 15.88 0.26 -0.56
N THR A 105 16.61 -0.76 -1.03
CA THR A 105 17.26 -0.76 -2.34
C THR A 105 16.33 -0.39 -3.49
N THR A 106 15.08 -0.87 -3.45
CA THR A 106 14.10 -0.71 -4.54
C THR A 106 12.84 0.01 -4.09
N ARG A 107 12.80 0.59 -2.88
CA ARG A 107 11.60 1.28 -2.39
C ARG A 107 11.87 2.30 -1.31
N VAL A 108 10.99 3.29 -1.21
CA VAL A 108 10.92 4.27 -0.12
C VAL A 108 9.56 4.17 0.54
N ILE A 109 9.53 4.09 1.87
CA ILE A 109 8.29 3.96 2.65
C ILE A 109 8.14 5.18 3.56
N TYR A 110 6.98 5.82 3.51
CA TYR A 110 6.57 6.94 4.37
C TYR A 110 5.55 6.46 5.40
N ASP A 111 6.03 6.02 6.56
CA ASP A 111 5.19 5.41 7.60
C ASP A 111 4.62 6.45 8.59
N TYR A 112 3.29 6.55 8.64
CA TYR A 112 2.52 7.38 9.55
C TYR A 112 1.85 6.56 10.68
N GLY A 113 2.27 5.31 10.88
CA GLY A 113 1.76 4.39 11.91
C GLY A 113 0.51 3.62 11.47
N SER A 114 -0.59 4.32 11.17
CA SER A 114 -1.84 3.69 10.70
C SER A 114 -1.98 3.64 9.18
N TYR A 115 -1.09 4.35 8.49
CA TYR A 115 -1.07 4.54 7.05
C TYR A 115 0.38 4.61 6.59
N ALA A 116 0.70 4.07 5.42
CA ALA A 116 1.91 4.48 4.72
C ALA A 116 1.75 4.49 3.23
N VAL A 117 2.64 5.29 2.64
CA VAL A 117 2.85 5.40 1.21
C VAL A 117 4.17 4.72 0.89
N GLU A 118 4.14 3.74 0.03
CA GLU A 118 5.32 3.06 -0.50
C GLU A 118 5.52 3.47 -1.95
N VAL A 119 6.74 3.91 -2.28
CA VAL A 119 7.19 4.18 -3.64
C VAL A 119 8.13 3.05 -4.01
N GLN A 120 7.70 2.17 -4.90
CA GLN A 120 8.46 1.01 -5.35
C GLN A 120 8.99 1.25 -6.76
N PHE A 121 10.30 1.12 -6.94
CA PHE A 121 10.98 1.25 -8.22
C PHE A 121 11.10 -0.11 -8.89
N LEU A 122 10.73 -0.20 -10.16
CA LEU A 122 10.76 -1.44 -10.94
C LEU A 122 11.93 -1.42 -11.93
N SER A 123 12.42 -2.59 -12.31
CA SER A 123 13.64 -2.71 -13.14
C SER A 123 13.49 -2.12 -14.54
N ASP A 124 12.26 -1.98 -15.05
CA ASP A 124 11.94 -1.39 -16.36
C ASP A 124 11.93 0.15 -16.34
N GLY A 125 12.16 0.78 -15.20
CA GLY A 125 12.15 2.23 -15.04
C GLY A 125 10.81 2.82 -14.62
N SER A 126 9.79 1.97 -14.45
CA SER A 126 8.49 2.36 -13.91
C SER A 126 8.50 2.44 -12.37
N VAL A 127 7.47 3.06 -11.82
CA VAL A 127 7.31 3.30 -10.39
C VAL A 127 5.90 2.92 -9.97
N ASP A 128 5.78 2.06 -8.97
CA ASP A 128 4.53 1.77 -8.29
C ASP A 128 4.40 2.66 -7.05
N VAL A 129 3.26 3.33 -6.89
CA VAL A 129 2.88 4.03 -5.65
C VAL A 129 1.78 3.25 -4.96
N ILE A 130 2.06 2.78 -3.77
CA ILE A 130 1.18 1.92 -2.98
C ILE A 130 0.75 2.67 -1.72
N TYR A 131 -0.54 2.95 -1.61
CA TYR A 131 -1.16 3.52 -0.43
C TYR A 131 -1.78 2.38 0.37
N ASN A 132 -1.26 2.10 1.55
CA ASN A 132 -1.73 0.98 2.37
C ASN A 132 -2.16 1.47 3.75
N SER A 133 -3.44 1.27 4.04
CA SER A 133 -4.08 1.56 5.33
C SER A 133 -4.37 0.24 6.07
N GLY A 134 -3.91 0.09 7.31
CA GLY A 134 -4.18 -1.10 8.13
C GLY A 134 -3.39 -1.16 9.43
N LEU A 135 -4.03 -1.67 10.50
CA LEU A 135 -3.50 -1.76 11.87
C LEU A 135 -2.40 -2.84 12.05
N LEU A 136 -2.33 -3.82 11.14
CA LEU A 136 -1.43 -4.97 11.22
C LEU A 136 -0.51 -5.03 9.99
N ARG A 137 0.32 -4.02 9.84
CA ARG A 137 1.50 -4.14 8.98
C ARG A 137 2.46 -5.10 9.67
N ALA A 138 2.78 -6.21 9.01
CA ALA A 138 3.86 -7.07 9.48
C ALA A 138 5.14 -6.22 9.52
N LEU A 139 5.59 -5.94 10.74
CA LEU A 139 6.89 -5.33 11.04
C LEU A 139 8.03 -6.27 10.67
#